data_AF-A0A2V8N4S7-F1
#
_entry.id   AF-A0A2V8N4S7-F1
#
_cell.length_a   1.000
_cell.length_b   1.000
_cell.length_c   1.000
_cell.angle_alpha   90.00
_cell.angle_beta   90.00
_cell.angle_gamma   90.00
#
_symmetry.space_group_name_H-M   'P 1'
#
loop_
_entity.id
_entity.type
_entity.pdbx_description
1 polymer ?
#
loop_
_entity_poly.entity_id
_entity_poly.type
_entity_poly.pdbx_seq_one_letter_code
_entity_poly.pdbx_strand_id
1 'polypeptide(L)' 'DRAEWRMKGKQPVALIVRLKVSDQGDEKPQTSYLIVSKIIGTDACVTDIIKPGKNQNAQAQRLANEAATKPCKPIA' A
#
# COMPACT_ATOMS: atom_id res chain seq x y z
N ASP A 1 1.51 11.28 -8.58
CA ASP A 1 1.35 10.21 -7.56
C ASP A 1 2.35 10.39 -6.43
N ARG A 2 1.99 10.01 -5.19
CA ARG A 2 2.87 10.08 -4.01
C ARG A 2 3.02 8.69 -3.42
N ALA A 3 4.26 8.28 -3.17
CA ALA A 3 4.59 7.04 -2.48
C ALA A 3 5.25 7.37 -1.14
N GLU A 4 4.86 6.66 -0.07
CA GLU A 4 5.46 6.79 1.26
C GLU A 4 6.34 5.56 1.53
N TRP A 5 7.62 5.81 1.82
CA TRP A 5 8.55 4.78 2.27
C TRP A 5 8.45 4.58 3.77
N ARG A 6 8.39 3.32 4.20
CA ARG A 6 8.60 2.94 5.61
C ARG A 6 10.01 2.40 5.76
N MET A 7 10.76 3.00 6.68
CA MET A 7 12.17 2.70 6.92
C MET A 7 12.34 2.09 8.31
N LYS A 8 13.24 1.11 8.44
CA LYS A 8 13.81 0.66 9.70
C LYS A 8 15.30 1.00 9.69
N GLY A 9 15.67 2.10 10.33
CA GLY A 9 17.00 2.69 10.14
C GLY A 9 17.20 3.11 8.68
N LYS A 10 18.24 2.60 8.02
CA LYS A 10 18.53 2.86 6.59
C LYS A 10 17.89 1.84 5.64
N GLN A 11 17.16 0.85 6.16
CA GLN A 11 16.59 -0.22 5.35
C GLN A 11 15.11 0.07 5.04
N PRO A 12 14.68 0.11 3.77
CA PRO A 12 13.26 0.14 3.43
C PRO A 12 12.61 -1.19 3.80
N VAL A 13 11.47 -1.13 4.47
CA VAL A 13 10.71 -2.31 4.93
C VAL A 13 9.32 -2.41 4.30
N ALA A 14 8.75 -1.28 3.90
CA ALA A 14 7.47 -1.25 3.21
C ALA A 14 7.32 0.01 2.34
N LEU A 15 6.39 -0.05 1.40
CA LEU A 15 5.99 1.06 0.54
C LEU A 15 4.47 1.19 0.55
N ILE A 16 3.98 2.42 0.71
CA ILE A 16 2.56 2.76 0.58
C ILE A 16 2.38 3.57 -0.69
N VAL A 17 1.53 3.10 -1.60
CA VAL A 17 1.24 3.77 -2.86
C VAL A 17 -0.25 4.05 -2.97
N ARG A 18 -0.61 5.28 -3.36
CA ARG A 18 -2.00 5.62 -3.68
C ARG A 18 -2.30 5.25 -5.13
N LEU A 19 -3.24 4.34 -5.33
CA LEU A 19 -3.76 3.98 -6.64
C LEU A 19 -5.14 4.58 -6.81
N LYS A 20 -5.33 5.36 -7.88
CA LYS A 20 -6.64 5.86 -8.28
C LYS A 20 -7.17 4.97 -9.40
N VAL A 21 -8.35 4.40 -9.21
CA VAL A 21 -8.98 3.50 -10.17
C VAL A 21 -10.29 4.14 -10.63
N SER A 22 -10.49 4.21 -11.95
CA SER A 22 -11.80 4.53 -12.54
C SER A 22 -12.34 3.29 -13.25
N ASP A 23 -13.60 2.97 -13.00
CA ASP A 23 -14.36 1.92 -13.68
C ASP A 23 -15.16 2.46 -14.88
N GLN A 24 -15.17 3.79 -15.10
CA GLN A 24 -16.08 4.46 -16.02
C GLN A 24 -15.42 5.60 -16.84
N GLY A 25 -14.09 5.57 -16.99
CA GLY A 25 -13.30 6.57 -17.73
C GLY A 25 -12.75 7.70 -16.84
N ASP A 26 -11.73 8.42 -17.33
CA ASP A 26 -10.97 9.40 -16.53
C ASP A 26 -11.78 10.64 -16.09
N GLU A 27 -12.96 10.85 -16.69
CA GLU A 27 -13.83 11.99 -16.40
C GLU A 27 -14.66 11.81 -15.11
N LYS A 28 -14.72 10.60 -14.55
CA LYS A 28 -15.49 10.31 -13.32
C LYS A 28 -14.61 10.28 -12.07
N PRO A 29 -15.20 10.52 -10.87
CA PRO A 29 -14.47 10.48 -9.62
C PRO A 29 -13.75 9.14 -9.43
N GLN A 30 -12.42 9.19 -9.43
CA GLN A 30 -11.61 7.99 -9.27
C GLN A 30 -11.67 7.47 -7.83
N THR A 31 -11.87 6.17 -7.66
CA THR A 31 -11.81 5.53 -6.35
C THR A 31 -10.36 5.40 -5.93
N SER A 32 -10.00 5.98 -4.77
CA SER A 32 -8.62 5.97 -4.29
C SER A 32 -8.37 4.86 -3.27
N TYR A 33 -7.49 3.94 -3.63
CA TYR A 33 -6.97 2.88 -2.76
C TYR A 33 -5.58 3.25 -2.26
N LEU A 34 -5.19 2.70 -1.09
CA LEU A 34 -3.80 2.63 -0.69
C LEU A 34 -3.35 1.18 -0.77
N ILE A 35 -2.21 0.97 -1.42
CA ILE A 35 -1.56 -0.33 -1.57
C ILE A 35 -0.37 -0.35 -0.63
N VAL A 36 -0.30 -1.36 0.23
CA VAL A 36 0.87 -1.60 1.10
C VAL A 36 1.63 -2.78 0.53
N SER A 37 2.92 -2.56 0.27
CA SER A 37 3.85 -3.59 -0.16
C SER A 37 4.95 -3.79 0.88
N LYS A 38 5.34 -5.03 1.15
CA LYS A 38 6.54 -5.33 1.93
C LYS A 38 7.77 -5.31 1.04
N ILE A 39 8.92 -4.96 1.61
CA ILE A 39 10.22 -4.99 0.95
C ILE A 39 11.21 -5.60 1.95
N ILE A 40 11.72 -6.80 1.66
CA ILE A 40 12.62 -7.52 2.57
C ILE A 40 13.68 -8.24 1.76
N GLY A 41 14.94 -7.83 1.91
CA GLY A 41 16.04 -8.42 1.12
C GLY A 41 15.76 -8.26 -0.38
N THR A 42 15.61 -9.37 -1.08
CA THR A 42 15.28 -9.43 -2.52
C THR A 42 13.78 -9.59 -2.80
N ASP A 43 12.95 -9.76 -1.77
CA ASP A 43 11.53 -10.04 -1.91
C ASP A 43 10.68 -8.78 -1.75
N ALA A 44 9.75 -8.58 -2.68
CA ALA A 44 8.74 -7.53 -2.58
C ALA A 44 7.39 -8.04 -3.08
N CYS A 45 6.32 -7.73 -2.34
CA CYS A 45 4.96 -8.09 -2.74
C CYS A 45 3.93 -7.22 -2.02
N VAL A 46 2.72 -7.15 -2.57
CA VAL A 46 1.57 -6.52 -1.91
C VAL A 46 1.15 -7.38 -0.72
N THR A 47 0.96 -6.75 0.44
CA THR A 47 0.39 -7.40 1.63
C THR A 47 -1.05 -6.98 1.86
N ASP A 48 -1.39 -5.71 1.61
CA ASP A 48 -2.70 -5.15 1.92
C ASP A 48 -3.16 -4.15 0.84
N ILE A 49 -4.47 -4.12 0.60
CA ILE A 49 -5.15 -3.12 -0.24
C ILE A 49 -6.23 -2.47 0.62
N ILE A 50 -6.11 -1.17 0.86
CA ILE A 50 -7.00 -0.42 1.75
C ILE A 50 -7.99 0.39 0.91
N LYS A 51 -9.28 0.10 1.08
CA LYS A 51 -10.39 0.82 0.46
C LYS A 51 -10.47 2.28 0.95
N PRO A 52 -11.10 3.20 0.19
CA PRO A 52 -11.34 4.56 0.66
C PRO A 52 -12.10 4.57 1.99
N GLY A 53 -11.73 5.49 2.89
CA GLY A 53 -12.39 5.65 4.18
C GLY A 53 -11.71 6.69 5.05
N LYS A 54 -12.40 7.13 6.12
CA LYS A 54 -11.94 8.21 7.02
C LYS A 54 -10.53 7.98 7.58
N ASN A 55 -10.16 6.73 7.85
CA ASN A 55 -8.89 6.37 8.49
C ASN A 55 -7.89 5.70 7.53
N GLN A 56 -8.08 5.82 6.21
CA GLN A 56 -7.32 5.08 5.21
C GLN A 56 -5.80 5.22 5.38
N ASN A 57 -5.30 6.46 5.58
CA ASN A 57 -3.86 6.71 5.73
C ASN A 57 -3.28 6.10 7.01
N ALA A 58 -3.94 6.31 8.15
CA ALA A 58 -3.49 5.78 9.44
C ALA A 58 -3.50 4.23 9.44
N GLN A 59 -4.51 3.63 8.82
CA GLN A 59 -4.58 2.19 8.63
C GLN A 59 -3.43 1.69 7.75
N ALA A 60 -3.18 2.32 6.61
CA ALA A 60 -2.08 1.93 5.72
C ALA A 60 -0.71 2.03 6.42
N GLN A 61 -0.46 3.09 7.20
CA GLN A 61 0.78 3.26 7.96
C GLN A 61 0.96 2.17 9.01
N ARG A 62 -0.11 1.84 9.77
CA ARG A 62 -0.08 0.73 10.73
C ARG A 62 0.27 -0.59 10.05
N LEU A 63 -0.42 -0.93 8.95
CA LEU A 63 -0.18 -2.17 8.22
C LEU A 63 1.22 -2.22 7.61
N ALA A 64 1.73 -1.09 7.12
CA ALA A 64 3.07 -0.98 6.55
C ALA A 64 4.18 -1.13 7.60
N ASN A 65 3.95 -0.72 8.85
CA ASN A 65 4.89 -0.98 9.95
C ASN A 65 4.98 -2.48 10.30
N GLU A 66 3.91 -3.24 10.02
CA GLU A 66 3.81 -4.68 10.27
C GLU A 66 4.12 -5.52 9.01
N ALA A 67 4.30 -4.90 7.83
CA ALA A 67 4.33 -5.60 6.55
C ALA A 67 5.49 -6.59 6.39
N ALA A 68 6.62 -6.34 7.07
CA ALA A 68 7.79 -7.21 7.00
C ALA A 68 7.52 -8.64 7.49
N THR A 69 6.54 -8.87 8.35
CA THR A 69 6.21 -10.22 8.84
C THR A 69 4.95 -10.79 8.20
N LYS A 70 4.31 -10.03 7.30
CA LYS A 70 3.06 -10.47 6.67
C LYS A 70 3.30 -11.38 5.47
N PRO A 71 2.41 -12.36 5.25
CA PRO A 71 2.38 -13.10 4.00
C PRO A 71 2.05 -12.17 2.83
N CYS A 72 2.48 -12.55 1.63
CA CYS A 72 2.03 -11.87 0.42
C CYS A 72 0.54 -12.11 0.21
N LYS A 73 -0.16 -11.12 -0.32
CA LYS A 73 -1.54 -11.27 -0.73
C LYS A 73 -1.59 -12.24 -1.92
N PRO A 74 -2.48 -13.25 -1.91
CA PRO A 74 -2.61 -14.16 -3.03
C PRO A 74 -3.10 -13.39 -4.27
N ILE A 75 -2.60 -13.83 -5.44
CA ILE A 75 -3.18 -13.45 -6.73
C ILE A 75 -4.52 -14.19 -6.81
N ALA A 76 -5.60 -13.43 -6.92
CA ALA A 76 -6.95 -13.95 -7.14
C ALA A 76 -7.28 -13.87 -8.62
#